data_AF-A0A1Y3MXF3-F1
#
_entry.id   AF-A0A1Y3MXF3-F1
#
_cell.length_a   1.000
_cell.length_b   1.000
_cell.length_c   1.000
_cell.angle_alpha   90.00
_cell.angle_beta   90.00
_cell.angle_gamma   90.00
#
_symmetry.space_group_name_H-M   'P 1'
#
loop_
_entity.id
_entity.type
_entity.pdbx_description
1 polymer ?
#
loop_
_entity_poly.entity_id
_entity_poly.type
_entity_poly.pdbx_seq_one_letter_code
_entity_poly.pdbx_strand_id
1 'polypeptide(L)'
;VFKGFSARLSPEMYEYFSNHPSVKYIENDVAVKVDDVVEEDVVDDDIPNAEEVGTAGYVYYLSHCRWNLDRLENHERTTDENYIYKFSYESASNVYIYVLDTGVFSGHSSFTDRIGGDLNKNRVIVGKNFIDNEANADLHGHGTHVAGIAGSTDFGVAKRANIVGVKVMNQNGIGKWSNIIAAFEWSLNHLKTTSSKKGIINISLSGSVKTAANNAIKAAISQGMHFSVAAGNNGKDACQFSPASASQYGAVVVGSINSDDTLSKFSNYGKCITIYAPGYRILSTSNLDNSSFREMSGTSMAAPHVAGV
;
A
#
# COMPACT_ATOMS: atom_id res chain seq x y z
N VAL A 1 -12.58 -2.38 18.07
CA VAL A 1 -11.52 -1.38 18.40
C VAL A 1 -12.03 0.05 18.25
N PHE A 2 -12.88 0.28 17.25
CA PHE A 2 -13.53 1.57 17.05
C PHE A 2 -14.86 1.61 17.82
N LYS A 3 -15.15 2.72 18.50
CA LYS A 3 -16.45 2.95 19.15
C LYS A 3 -17.35 3.70 18.18
N GLY A 4 -18.08 2.96 17.34
CA GLY A 4 -18.98 3.54 16.34
C GLY A 4 -19.50 2.48 15.36
N PHE A 5 -20.29 2.92 14.39
CA PHE A 5 -20.82 2.10 13.31
C PHE A 5 -21.08 2.97 12.08
N SER A 6 -21.19 2.34 10.90
CA SER A 6 -21.70 2.96 9.68
C SER A 6 -23.10 2.47 9.39
N ALA A 7 -24.02 3.37 9.04
CA ALA A 7 -25.39 3.02 8.67
C ALA A 7 -25.94 4.00 7.63
N ARG A 8 -26.93 3.53 6.85
CA ARG A 8 -27.80 4.42 6.07
C ARG A 8 -28.91 4.89 7.00
N LEU A 9 -28.99 6.20 7.23
CA LEU A 9 -29.96 6.80 8.16
C LEU A 9 -31.06 7.50 7.36
N SER A 10 -32.32 7.34 7.78
CA SER A 10 -33.39 8.26 7.37
C SER A 10 -33.19 9.61 8.06
N PRO A 11 -33.85 10.68 7.60
CA PRO A 11 -33.82 11.98 8.27
C PRO A 11 -34.15 11.90 9.77
N GLU A 12 -35.15 11.09 10.13
CA GLU A 12 -35.59 10.90 11.53
C GLU A 12 -34.53 10.15 12.35
N MET A 13 -33.90 9.12 11.78
CA MET A 13 -32.81 8.42 12.45
C MET A 13 -31.59 9.32 12.63
N TYR A 14 -31.27 10.15 11.63
CA TYR A 14 -30.19 11.12 11.73
C TYR A 14 -30.45 12.13 12.86
N GLU A 15 -31.66 12.66 12.96
CA GLU A 15 -32.05 13.57 14.05
C GLU A 15 -31.98 12.87 15.41
N TYR A 16 -32.47 11.64 15.51
CA TYR A 16 -32.36 10.84 16.72
C TYR A 16 -30.89 10.66 17.15
N PHE A 17 -30.02 10.19 16.26
CA PHE A 17 -28.61 9.96 16.60
C PHE A 17 -27.84 11.25 16.85
N SER A 18 -28.17 12.34 16.16
CA SER A 18 -27.54 13.65 16.38
C SER A 18 -27.77 14.19 17.78
N ASN A 19 -28.91 13.83 18.40
CA ASN A 19 -29.27 14.25 19.74
C ASN A 19 -28.99 13.18 20.82
N HIS A 20 -28.55 11.98 20.43
CA HIS A 20 -28.35 10.89 21.36
C HIS A 20 -27.07 11.10 22.20
N PRO A 21 -27.12 11.04 23.54
CA PRO A 21 -25.99 11.42 24.42
C PRO A 21 -24.73 10.56 24.23
N SER A 22 -24.87 9.34 23.71
CA SER A 22 -23.74 8.45 23.41
C SER A 22 -23.06 8.73 22.06
N VAL A 23 -23.61 9.62 21.22
CA VAL A 23 -23.06 9.93 19.89
C VAL A 23 -22.18 11.17 19.99
N LYS A 24 -20.89 11.00 19.69
CA LYS A 24 -19.93 12.12 19.73
C LYS A 24 -20.04 13.02 18.49
N TYR A 25 -20.19 12.43 17.32
CA TYR A 25 -20.39 13.13 16.05
C TYR A 25 -20.91 12.14 14.99
N ILE A 26 -21.47 12.69 13.91
CA ILE A 26 -21.83 11.97 12.68
C ILE A 26 -21.03 12.62 11.55
N GLU A 27 -20.40 11.80 10.70
CA GLU A 27 -19.66 12.26 9.52
C GLU A 27 -20.21 11.56 8.30
N ASN A 28 -20.56 12.32 7.25
CA ASN A 28 -21.08 11.75 6.01
C ASN A 28 -20.01 10.90 5.32
N ASP A 29 -20.43 9.71 4.89
CA ASP A 29 -19.62 8.83 4.07
C ASP A 29 -19.48 9.44 2.67
N VAL A 30 -18.25 9.42 2.15
CA VAL A 30 -17.90 10.04 0.86
C VAL A 30 -17.03 9.07 0.09
N ALA A 31 -17.22 9.04 -1.22
CA ALA A 31 -16.36 8.26 -2.10
C ALA A 31 -14.93 8.82 -2.12
N VAL A 32 -13.96 7.92 -2.20
CA VAL A 32 -12.57 8.22 -2.48
C VAL A 32 -12.16 7.46 -3.74
N LYS A 33 -11.23 8.03 -4.51
CA LYS A 33 -10.80 7.47 -5.79
C LYS A 33 -9.28 7.37 -5.83
N VAL A 34 -8.77 6.29 -6.43
CA VAL A 34 -7.37 6.21 -6.89
C VAL A 34 -7.14 7.25 -7.98
N ASP A 35 -6.14 8.11 -7.80
CA ASP A 35 -5.85 9.25 -8.69
C ASP A 35 -4.38 9.25 -9.09
N ASP A 36 -3.94 8.12 -9.66
CA ASP A 36 -2.57 7.86 -10.11
C ASP A 36 -2.50 7.84 -11.64
N VAL A 37 -1.30 8.08 -12.18
CA VAL A 37 -1.04 8.05 -13.63
C VAL A 37 -0.57 6.65 -14.00
N VAL A 38 -1.28 6.01 -14.93
CA VAL A 38 -0.83 4.79 -15.61
C VAL A 38 -0.01 5.23 -16.82
N GLU A 39 1.27 4.86 -16.84
CA GLU A 39 2.20 5.27 -17.91
C GLU A 39 2.13 4.27 -19.07
N GLU A 40 2.40 2.98 -18.79
CA GLU A 40 2.46 1.91 -19.80
C GLU A 40 2.30 0.51 -19.19
N ASP A 41 1.77 -0.44 -19.96
CA ASP A 41 1.79 -1.88 -19.65
C ASP A 41 3.00 -2.53 -20.33
N VAL A 42 3.74 -3.38 -19.60
CA VAL A 42 4.97 -4.02 -20.07
C VAL A 42 4.87 -5.54 -19.91
N VAL A 43 5.21 -6.29 -20.96
CA VAL A 43 5.30 -7.76 -20.91
C VAL A 43 6.70 -8.21 -20.50
N ASP A 44 6.78 -9.37 -19.85
CA ASP A 44 8.01 -9.92 -19.23
C ASP A 44 9.24 -9.88 -20.15
N ASP A 45 9.07 -10.18 -21.44
CA ASP A 45 10.15 -10.23 -22.44
C ASP A 45 10.94 -8.91 -22.59
N ASP A 46 10.35 -7.77 -22.21
CA ASP A 46 10.97 -6.43 -22.32
C ASP A 46 11.72 -6.01 -21.04
N ILE A 47 11.66 -6.80 -19.97
CA ILE A 47 12.25 -6.45 -18.67
C ILE A 47 13.54 -7.26 -18.47
N PRO A 48 14.70 -6.59 -18.32
CA PRO A 48 15.92 -7.27 -17.95
C PRO A 48 15.72 -8.00 -16.63
N ASN A 49 15.96 -9.32 -16.62
CA ASN A 49 15.87 -10.11 -15.41
C ASN A 49 16.91 -9.61 -14.40
N ALA A 50 16.46 -9.22 -13.22
CA ALA A 50 17.37 -8.99 -12.10
C ALA A 50 17.99 -10.34 -11.72
N GLU A 51 19.32 -10.44 -11.81
CA GLU A 51 20.02 -11.66 -11.43
C GLU A 51 20.26 -11.65 -9.92
N GLU A 52 19.75 -12.69 -9.24
CA GLU A 52 20.13 -13.02 -7.88
C GLU A 52 21.56 -13.57 -7.89
N VAL A 53 22.50 -12.80 -7.37
CA VAL A 53 23.90 -13.21 -7.33
C VAL A 53 24.32 -13.37 -5.87
N GLY A 54 24.82 -14.56 -5.54
CA GLY A 54 25.79 -14.93 -4.50
C GLY A 54 25.70 -14.35 -3.06
N THR A 55 25.90 -15.21 -2.06
CA THR A 55 25.91 -14.82 -0.64
C THR A 55 27.27 -14.27 -0.18
N ALA A 56 27.26 -13.11 0.47
CA ALA A 56 28.30 -12.70 1.41
C ALA A 56 27.69 -12.66 2.82
N GLY A 57 27.30 -13.85 3.33
CA GLY A 57 26.71 -14.05 4.66
C GLY A 57 25.31 -13.46 4.85
N TYR A 58 24.25 -14.28 4.86
CA TYR A 58 22.83 -13.94 5.12
C TYR A 58 22.19 -12.76 4.36
N VAL A 59 22.97 -12.00 3.59
CA VAL A 59 22.60 -10.87 2.75
C VAL A 59 22.71 -11.31 1.30
N TYR A 60 21.62 -11.11 0.59
CA TYR A 60 21.40 -11.37 -0.82
C TYR A 60 21.43 -10.02 -1.52
N TYR A 61 21.80 -10.01 -2.79
CA TYR A 61 21.65 -8.82 -3.61
C TYR A 61 21.03 -9.15 -4.96
N LEU A 62 20.19 -8.23 -5.43
CA LEU A 62 19.77 -8.16 -6.82
C LEU A 62 20.71 -7.22 -7.55
N SER A 63 21.38 -7.73 -8.57
CA SER A 63 22.10 -6.91 -9.55
C SER A 63 21.14 -6.44 -10.62
N HIS A 64 21.37 -5.25 -11.19
CA HIS A 64 20.53 -4.66 -12.23
C HIS A 64 19.06 -4.52 -11.79
N CYS A 65 18.82 -4.25 -10.50
CA CYS A 65 17.48 -3.96 -10.03
C CYS A 65 16.99 -2.62 -10.61
N ARG A 66 15.72 -2.28 -10.38
CA ARG A 66 15.22 -0.96 -10.75
C ARG A 66 15.75 0.11 -9.80
N TRP A 67 15.88 1.34 -10.31
CA TRP A 67 16.44 2.49 -9.59
C TRP A 67 15.78 2.73 -8.23
N ASN A 68 14.49 2.45 -8.13
CA ASN A 68 13.69 2.67 -6.93
C ASN A 68 14.13 1.78 -5.76
N LEU A 69 14.58 0.56 -6.01
CA LEU A 69 15.11 -0.31 -4.96
C LEU A 69 16.52 0.13 -4.54
N ASP A 70 17.39 0.42 -5.51
CA ASP A 70 18.73 0.93 -5.25
C ASP A 70 18.71 2.24 -4.46
N ARG A 71 17.75 3.13 -4.77
CA ARG A 71 17.60 4.40 -4.06
C ARG A 71 17.32 4.24 -2.56
N LEU A 72 16.74 3.12 -2.12
CA LEU A 72 16.48 2.86 -0.70
C LEU A 72 17.75 2.50 0.09
N GLU A 73 18.76 1.96 -0.58
CA GLU A 73 20.01 1.51 0.04
C GLU A 73 21.08 2.60 0.08
N ASN A 74 20.96 3.62 -0.78
CA ASN A 74 22.01 4.60 -1.01
C ASN A 74 21.64 6.00 -0.48
N HIS A 75 22.60 6.65 0.19
CA HIS A 75 22.47 8.05 0.59
C HIS A 75 22.55 8.98 -0.62
N GLU A 76 23.51 8.73 -1.51
CA GLU A 76 23.72 9.45 -2.76
C GLU A 76 23.08 8.70 -3.93
N ARG A 77 22.66 9.43 -4.95
CA ARG A 77 22.07 8.83 -6.16
C ARG A 77 23.13 8.08 -6.97
N THR A 78 22.82 6.84 -7.35
CA THR A 78 23.57 6.05 -8.34
C THR A 78 23.40 6.65 -9.74
N THR A 79 24.50 6.97 -10.43
CA THR A 79 24.48 7.69 -11.72
C THR A 79 24.89 6.86 -12.93
N ASP A 80 25.39 5.64 -12.72
CA ASP A 80 25.93 4.76 -13.75
C ASP A 80 25.00 3.57 -14.07
N GLU A 81 23.76 3.61 -13.57
CA GLU A 81 22.70 2.58 -13.75
C GLU A 81 23.06 1.18 -13.23
N ASN A 82 24.19 1.03 -12.51
CA ASN A 82 24.58 -0.21 -11.85
C ASN A 82 23.84 -0.38 -10.52
N TYR A 83 22.52 -0.46 -10.60
CA TYR A 83 21.64 -0.52 -9.44
C TYR A 83 21.76 -1.86 -8.70
N ILE A 84 21.91 -1.76 -7.37
CA ILE A 84 22.04 -2.91 -6.47
C ILE A 84 21.05 -2.76 -5.32
N TYR A 85 20.29 -3.82 -5.07
CA TYR A 85 19.43 -3.89 -3.88
C TYR A 85 19.85 -5.03 -2.97
N LYS A 86 20.10 -4.73 -1.70
CA LYS A 86 20.52 -5.72 -0.69
C LYS A 86 19.34 -6.07 0.21
N PHE A 87 19.18 -7.35 0.51
CA PHE A 87 18.13 -7.82 1.42
C PHE A 87 18.59 -9.07 2.17
N SER A 88 17.99 -9.36 3.32
CA SER A 88 18.33 -10.58 4.08
C SER A 88 17.40 -11.72 3.70
N TYR A 89 17.90 -12.97 3.72
CA TYR A 89 17.05 -14.15 3.50
C TYR A 89 15.82 -14.14 4.40
N GLU A 90 15.94 -13.84 5.69
CA GLU A 90 14.83 -13.91 6.64
C GLU A 90 13.98 -12.63 6.70
N SER A 91 14.29 -11.60 5.88
CA SER A 91 13.62 -10.32 5.98
C SER A 91 12.11 -10.47 5.73
N ALA A 92 11.32 -10.04 6.72
CA ALA A 92 9.87 -9.98 6.67
C ALA A 92 9.11 -11.31 6.44
N SER A 93 9.76 -12.49 6.48
CA SER A 93 9.11 -13.79 6.22
C SER A 93 7.95 -14.10 7.18
N ASN A 94 7.95 -13.48 8.36
CA ASN A 94 6.91 -13.56 9.38
C ASN A 94 6.10 -12.25 9.53
N VAL A 95 6.16 -11.33 8.58
CA VAL A 95 5.42 -10.05 8.61
C VAL A 95 4.27 -10.10 7.61
N TYR A 96 3.18 -9.41 7.94
CA TYR A 96 2.00 -9.27 7.09
C TYR A 96 1.84 -7.82 6.62
N ILE A 97 1.91 -7.60 5.31
CA ILE A 97 1.61 -6.31 4.67
C ILE A 97 0.17 -6.38 4.16
N TYR A 98 -0.72 -5.64 4.81
CA TYR A 98 -2.12 -5.52 4.40
C TYR A 98 -2.23 -4.43 3.35
N VAL A 99 -2.62 -4.81 2.15
CA VAL A 99 -2.83 -3.89 1.02
C VAL A 99 -4.32 -3.60 0.93
N LEU A 100 -4.73 -2.43 1.47
CA LEU A 100 -6.12 -1.99 1.44
C LEU A 100 -6.37 -1.18 0.18
N ASP A 101 -6.83 -1.86 -0.87
CA ASP A 101 -6.84 -1.31 -2.23
C ASP A 101 -7.95 -1.94 -3.10
N THR A 102 -7.75 -2.06 -4.42
CA THR A 102 -8.68 -2.65 -5.40
C THR A 102 -8.74 -4.18 -5.37
N GLY A 103 -7.95 -4.82 -4.50
CA GLY A 103 -7.70 -6.26 -4.45
C GLY A 103 -6.25 -6.58 -4.76
N VAL A 104 -5.86 -7.85 -4.74
CA VAL A 104 -4.53 -8.29 -5.22
C VAL A 104 -4.73 -9.53 -6.09
N PHE A 105 -4.17 -9.52 -7.30
CA PHE A 105 -4.15 -10.70 -8.15
C PHE A 105 -3.11 -11.70 -7.64
N SER A 106 -3.58 -12.71 -6.91
CA SER A 106 -2.71 -13.73 -6.32
C SER A 106 -2.07 -14.65 -7.36
N GLY A 107 -2.58 -14.69 -8.61
CA GLY A 107 -2.07 -15.56 -9.66
C GLY A 107 -0.73 -15.13 -10.28
N HIS A 108 -0.20 -13.96 -9.91
CA HIS A 108 1.06 -13.49 -10.47
C HIS A 108 2.26 -14.26 -9.90
N SER A 109 3.12 -14.76 -10.80
CA SER A 109 4.32 -15.54 -10.49
C SER A 109 5.29 -14.83 -9.54
N SER A 110 5.38 -13.51 -9.58
CA SER A 110 6.21 -12.68 -8.71
C SER A 110 5.83 -12.75 -7.23
N PHE A 111 4.66 -13.29 -6.87
CA PHE A 111 4.25 -13.51 -5.48
C PHE A 111 4.60 -14.90 -4.93
N THR A 112 5.27 -15.75 -5.71
CA THR A 112 5.80 -17.03 -5.24
C THR A 112 7.05 -16.84 -4.37
N ASP A 113 7.30 -17.73 -3.40
CA ASP A 113 8.45 -17.70 -2.50
C ASP A 113 9.73 -18.26 -3.18
N ARG A 114 10.09 -17.70 -4.34
CA ARG A 114 11.30 -18.13 -5.10
C ARG A 114 12.57 -17.96 -4.28
N ILE A 115 12.66 -16.88 -3.50
CA ILE A 115 13.76 -16.64 -2.56
C ILE A 115 13.83 -17.76 -1.51
N GLY A 116 12.70 -18.14 -0.92
CA GLY A 116 12.63 -19.21 0.07
C GLY A 116 12.79 -20.63 -0.48
N GLY A 117 12.93 -20.78 -1.81
CA GLY A 117 13.08 -22.05 -2.49
C GLY A 117 11.78 -22.83 -2.71
N ASP A 118 10.61 -22.25 -2.40
CA ASP A 118 9.31 -22.88 -2.62
C ASP A 118 8.52 -22.12 -3.69
N LEU A 119 8.69 -22.56 -4.94
CA LEU A 119 8.03 -21.99 -6.11
C LEU A 119 6.50 -22.19 -6.10
N ASN A 120 5.99 -23.12 -5.30
CA ASN A 120 4.55 -23.40 -5.20
C ASN A 120 3.89 -22.60 -4.09
N LYS A 121 4.67 -22.07 -3.14
CA LYS A 121 4.17 -21.25 -2.05
C LYS A 121 3.86 -19.84 -2.55
N ASN A 122 2.56 -19.59 -2.72
CA ASN A 122 2.04 -18.25 -2.92
C ASN A 122 2.01 -17.49 -1.59
N ARG A 123 2.59 -16.28 -1.58
CA ARG A 123 2.64 -15.41 -0.39
C ARG A 123 1.49 -14.42 -0.31
N VAL A 124 0.59 -14.38 -1.29
CA VAL A 124 -0.63 -13.57 -1.26
C VAL A 124 -1.75 -14.34 -0.59
N ILE A 125 -2.30 -13.74 0.45
CA ILE A 125 -3.51 -14.17 1.16
C ILE A 125 -4.66 -13.28 0.67
N VAL A 126 -5.67 -13.90 0.06
CA VAL A 126 -6.89 -13.18 -0.34
C VAL A 126 -7.70 -12.85 0.92
N GLY A 127 -7.69 -11.56 1.29
CA GLY A 127 -8.40 -11.03 2.44
C GLY A 127 -9.88 -10.77 2.16
N LYS A 128 -10.51 -9.97 3.03
CA LYS A 128 -11.94 -9.65 2.90
C LYS A 128 -12.22 -8.65 1.76
N ASN A 129 -13.31 -8.88 1.04
CA ASN A 129 -13.91 -7.92 0.12
C ASN A 129 -14.99 -7.09 0.83
N PHE A 130 -14.89 -5.77 0.73
CA PHE A 130 -15.86 -4.79 1.25
C PHE A 130 -16.71 -4.14 0.14
N ILE A 131 -16.53 -4.56 -1.11
CA ILE A 131 -17.31 -4.08 -2.25
C ILE A 131 -18.46 -5.05 -2.53
N ASP A 132 -19.69 -4.54 -2.41
CA ASP A 132 -20.90 -5.28 -2.75
C ASP A 132 -20.95 -5.59 -4.25
N ASN A 133 -21.45 -6.77 -4.61
CA ASN A 133 -21.69 -7.20 -5.99
C ASN A 133 -20.44 -7.24 -6.89
N GLU A 134 -19.24 -7.38 -6.32
CA GLU A 134 -18.00 -7.56 -7.07
C GLU A 134 -17.25 -8.80 -6.58
N ALA A 135 -16.55 -9.47 -7.48
CA ALA A 135 -15.69 -10.60 -7.13
C ALA A 135 -14.56 -10.15 -6.18
N ASN A 136 -14.11 -11.05 -5.31
CA ASN A 136 -12.93 -10.82 -4.47
C ASN A 136 -11.64 -11.01 -5.27
N ALA A 137 -11.45 -10.15 -6.27
CA ALA A 137 -10.32 -10.13 -7.18
C ALA A 137 -9.92 -8.68 -7.46
N ASP A 138 -8.69 -8.47 -7.93
CA ASP A 138 -8.27 -7.16 -8.41
C ASP A 138 -8.74 -6.93 -9.85
N LEU A 139 -9.83 -6.17 -10.00
CA LEU A 139 -10.39 -5.83 -11.30
C LEU A 139 -9.86 -4.50 -11.87
N HIS A 140 -9.04 -3.77 -11.10
CA HIS A 140 -8.46 -2.50 -11.53
C HIS A 140 -6.95 -2.60 -11.80
N GLY A 141 -6.24 -3.40 -11.01
CA GLY A 141 -4.80 -3.63 -11.11
C GLY A 141 -3.93 -2.76 -10.19
N HIS A 142 -4.51 -1.73 -9.55
CA HIS A 142 -3.74 -0.81 -8.71
C HIS A 142 -3.24 -1.51 -7.44
N GLY A 143 -4.12 -2.28 -6.78
CA GLY A 143 -3.78 -3.06 -5.60
C GLY A 143 -2.71 -4.13 -5.86
N THR A 144 -2.76 -4.80 -7.02
CA THR A 144 -1.69 -5.72 -7.45
C THR A 144 -0.37 -4.99 -7.64
N HIS A 145 -0.39 -3.82 -8.30
CA HIS A 145 0.81 -3.01 -8.52
C HIS A 145 1.48 -2.57 -7.21
N VAL A 146 0.72 -2.02 -6.26
CA VAL A 146 1.28 -1.59 -4.96
C VAL A 146 1.71 -2.77 -4.08
N ALA A 147 1.01 -3.91 -4.16
CA ALA A 147 1.43 -5.15 -3.51
C ALA A 147 2.78 -5.64 -4.04
N GLY A 148 3.00 -5.51 -5.36
CA GLY A 148 4.25 -5.88 -6.00
C GLY A 148 5.43 -5.06 -5.49
N ILE A 149 5.26 -3.74 -5.33
CA ILE A 149 6.29 -2.83 -4.78
C ILE A 149 6.60 -3.17 -3.32
N ALA A 150 5.57 -3.49 -2.53
CA ALA A 150 5.75 -3.80 -1.13
C ALA A 150 6.50 -5.12 -0.92
N GLY A 151 6.17 -6.17 -1.68
CA GLY A 151 6.72 -7.50 -1.40
C GLY A 151 6.58 -8.56 -2.48
N SER A 152 6.59 -8.21 -3.76
CA SER A 152 6.90 -9.20 -4.80
C SER A 152 8.37 -9.63 -4.75
N THR A 153 8.69 -10.76 -5.35
CA THR A 153 10.08 -11.23 -5.46
C THR A 153 10.88 -10.35 -6.42
N ASP A 154 10.30 -9.92 -7.55
CA ASP A 154 11.00 -9.09 -8.55
C ASP A 154 11.19 -7.64 -8.10
N PHE A 155 10.09 -6.97 -7.73
CA PHE A 155 10.07 -5.52 -7.45
C PHE A 155 9.94 -5.16 -5.98
N GLY A 156 9.64 -6.15 -5.13
CA GLY A 156 9.32 -5.89 -3.73
C GLY A 156 10.53 -5.46 -2.93
N VAL A 157 10.30 -4.55 -1.98
CA VAL A 157 11.26 -4.23 -0.90
C VAL A 157 11.30 -5.41 0.09
N ALA A 158 10.15 -5.79 0.66
CA ALA A 158 10.03 -6.94 1.57
C ALA A 158 9.74 -8.23 0.79
N LYS A 159 10.72 -8.75 0.05
CA LYS A 159 10.56 -9.85 -0.93
C LYS A 159 9.95 -11.15 -0.41
N ARG A 160 9.96 -11.37 0.91
CA ARG A 160 9.38 -12.55 1.56
C ARG A 160 8.19 -12.26 2.48
N ALA A 161 7.70 -11.02 2.51
CA ALA A 161 6.52 -10.68 3.30
C ALA A 161 5.28 -11.47 2.84
N ASN A 162 4.36 -11.70 3.78
CA ASN A 162 3.03 -12.19 3.47
C ASN A 162 2.17 -10.99 3.07
N ILE A 163 1.61 -11.01 1.87
CA ILE A 163 0.75 -9.92 1.38
C ILE A 163 -0.70 -10.31 1.66
N VAL A 164 -1.46 -9.45 2.32
CA VAL A 164 -2.91 -9.66 2.54
C VAL A 164 -3.68 -8.64 1.70
N GLY A 165 -4.28 -9.10 0.60
CA GLY A 165 -5.08 -8.24 -0.27
C GLY A 165 -6.47 -7.98 0.33
N VAL A 166 -6.75 -6.74 0.73
CA VAL A 166 -8.05 -6.34 1.31
C VAL A 166 -8.75 -5.39 0.36
N LYS A 167 -9.82 -5.86 -0.27
CA LYS A 167 -10.52 -5.11 -1.32
C LYS A 167 -11.48 -4.09 -0.70
N VAL A 168 -11.15 -2.81 -0.83
CA VAL A 168 -11.94 -1.66 -0.35
C VAL A 168 -12.31 -0.69 -1.47
N MET A 169 -11.81 -0.94 -2.69
CA MET A 169 -12.10 -0.18 -3.90
C MET A 169 -12.64 -1.09 -5.00
N ASN A 170 -13.59 -0.58 -5.78
CA ASN A 170 -14.20 -1.31 -6.90
C ASN A 170 -13.31 -1.30 -8.16
N GLN A 171 -13.77 -1.95 -9.22
CA GLN A 171 -13.07 -2.02 -10.52
C GLN A 171 -12.73 -0.65 -11.16
N ASN A 172 -13.42 0.43 -10.75
CA ASN A 172 -13.16 1.80 -11.22
C ASN A 172 -12.25 2.59 -10.27
N GLY A 173 -11.64 1.92 -9.29
CA GLY A 173 -10.76 2.55 -8.30
C GLY A 173 -11.52 3.43 -7.31
N ILE A 174 -12.81 3.19 -7.09
CA ILE A 174 -13.66 3.98 -6.19
C ILE A 174 -13.99 3.16 -4.94
N GLY A 175 -13.71 3.72 -3.78
CA GLY A 175 -14.03 3.17 -2.46
C GLY A 175 -14.86 4.13 -1.62
N LYS A 176 -15.27 3.67 -0.43
CA LYS A 176 -15.95 4.49 0.59
C LYS A 176 -15.16 4.49 1.89
N TRP A 177 -15.16 5.62 2.60
CA TRP A 177 -14.46 5.74 3.88
C TRP A 177 -15.01 4.77 4.93
N SER A 178 -16.32 4.51 4.94
CA SER A 178 -16.93 3.49 5.81
C SER A 178 -16.32 2.10 5.60
N ASN A 179 -16.15 1.66 4.36
CA ASN A 179 -15.53 0.39 4.01
C ASN A 179 -14.05 0.34 4.40
N ILE A 180 -13.31 1.42 4.16
CA ILE A 180 -11.89 1.53 4.51
C ILE A 180 -11.70 1.44 6.04
N ILE A 181 -12.54 2.14 6.82
CA ILE A 181 -12.50 2.08 8.29
C ILE A 181 -12.84 0.67 8.79
N ALA A 182 -13.85 0.02 8.21
CA ALA A 182 -14.19 -1.37 8.55
C ALA A 182 -13.05 -2.34 8.20
N ALA A 183 -12.30 -2.08 7.13
CA ALA A 183 -11.13 -2.85 6.74
C ALA A 183 -9.95 -2.71 7.72
N PHE A 184 -9.77 -1.55 8.36
CA PHE A 184 -8.77 -1.41 9.44
C PHE A 184 -9.08 -2.35 10.61
N GLU A 185 -10.36 -2.44 11.01
CA GLU A 185 -10.77 -3.32 12.11
C GLU A 185 -10.59 -4.79 11.73
N TRP A 186 -11.02 -5.16 10.53
CA TRP A 186 -10.84 -6.52 10.02
C TRP A 186 -9.36 -6.91 9.95
N SER A 187 -8.50 -6.03 9.43
CA SER A 187 -7.07 -6.29 9.28
C SER A 187 -6.38 -6.48 10.63
N LEU A 188 -6.72 -5.62 11.61
CA LEU A 188 -6.22 -5.74 12.97
C LEU A 188 -6.69 -7.03 13.65
N ASN A 189 -7.94 -7.44 13.44
CA ASN A 189 -8.45 -8.70 13.98
C ASN A 189 -7.80 -9.92 13.31
N HIS A 190 -7.60 -9.87 11.98
CA HIS A 190 -6.84 -10.90 11.26
C HIS A 190 -5.40 -10.98 11.77
N LEU A 191 -4.74 -9.85 12.02
CA LEU A 191 -3.35 -9.84 12.52
C LEU A 191 -3.24 -10.54 13.88
N LYS A 192 -4.25 -10.39 14.74
CA LYS A 192 -4.30 -11.06 16.05
C LYS A 192 -4.41 -12.58 15.94
N THR A 193 -4.90 -13.11 14.83
CA THR A 193 -4.97 -14.56 14.57
C THR A 193 -3.69 -15.13 13.97
N THR A 194 -2.76 -14.29 13.50
CA THR A 194 -1.47 -14.77 12.97
C THR A 194 -0.49 -15.08 14.11
N SER A 195 0.49 -15.94 13.82
CA SER A 195 1.47 -16.38 14.81
C SER A 195 2.43 -15.27 15.23
N SER A 196 2.83 -14.39 14.30
CA SER A 196 3.80 -13.33 14.55
C SER A 196 3.19 -12.06 15.16
N LYS A 197 1.92 -11.77 14.83
CA LYS A 197 1.23 -10.50 15.16
C LYS A 197 1.99 -9.25 14.69
N LYS A 198 2.88 -9.40 13.70
CA LYS A 198 3.64 -8.29 13.08
C LYS A 198 2.98 -7.91 11.77
N GLY A 199 2.49 -6.69 11.66
CA GLY A 199 1.85 -6.24 10.44
C GLY A 199 1.80 -4.73 10.28
N ILE A 200 1.65 -4.35 9.02
CA ILE A 200 1.54 -2.97 8.56
C ILE A 200 0.40 -2.90 7.55
N ILE A 201 -0.36 -1.81 7.58
CA ILE A 201 -1.37 -1.49 6.58
C ILE A 201 -0.76 -0.48 5.60
N ASN A 202 -0.72 -0.84 4.32
CA ASN A 202 -0.46 0.08 3.22
C ASN A 202 -1.78 0.66 2.70
N ILE A 203 -1.84 1.99 2.58
CA ILE A 203 -3.01 2.71 2.06
C ILE A 203 -2.56 3.64 0.94
N SER A 204 -2.77 3.20 -0.29
CA SER A 204 -2.42 3.93 -1.51
C SER A 204 -3.64 4.66 -2.07
N LEU A 205 -4.25 5.52 -1.26
CA LEU A 205 -5.41 6.35 -1.63
C LEU A 205 -5.36 7.67 -0.88
N SER A 206 -6.00 8.70 -1.44
CA SER A 206 -6.10 10.02 -0.81
C SER A 206 -7.44 10.67 -1.11
N GLY A 207 -8.01 11.35 -0.11
CA GLY A 207 -9.21 12.16 -0.26
C GLY A 207 -9.24 13.28 0.76
N SER A 208 -10.26 14.14 0.72
CA SER A 208 -10.44 15.22 1.72
C SER A 208 -10.40 14.67 3.15
N VAL A 209 -9.90 15.47 4.10
CA VAL A 209 -9.78 15.07 5.52
C VAL A 209 -11.08 14.45 6.05
N LYS A 210 -10.93 13.30 6.73
CA LYS A 210 -11.99 12.61 7.46
C LYS A 210 -11.60 12.38 8.91
N THR A 211 -12.40 12.91 9.81
CA THR A 211 -12.18 12.78 11.26
C THR A 211 -12.34 11.33 11.68
N ALA A 212 -13.31 10.60 11.12
CA ALA A 212 -13.51 9.18 11.42
C ALA A 212 -12.33 8.32 10.95
N ALA A 213 -11.78 8.58 9.76
CA ALA A 213 -10.63 7.85 9.24
C ALA A 213 -9.39 8.09 10.13
N ASN A 214 -9.09 9.34 10.46
CA ASN A 214 -7.94 9.68 11.31
C ASN A 214 -8.06 9.08 12.72
N ASN A 215 -9.25 9.09 13.31
CA ASN A 215 -9.52 8.46 14.61
C ASN A 215 -9.38 6.93 14.54
N ALA A 216 -9.80 6.31 13.45
CA ALA A 216 -9.65 4.87 13.24
C ALA A 216 -8.16 4.50 13.08
N ILE A 217 -7.38 5.26 12.32
CA ILE A 217 -5.93 5.06 12.22
C ILE A 217 -5.27 5.19 13.61
N LYS A 218 -5.57 6.26 14.35
CA LYS A 218 -5.08 6.46 15.73
C LYS A 218 -5.37 5.25 16.63
N ALA A 219 -6.59 4.72 16.57
CA ALA A 219 -7.01 3.60 17.39
C ALA A 219 -6.42 2.25 16.93
N ALA A 220 -6.09 2.08 15.64
CA ALA A 220 -5.36 0.92 15.16
C ALA A 220 -3.87 0.99 15.55
N ILE A 221 -3.24 2.17 15.45
CA ILE A 221 -1.86 2.40 15.89
C ILE A 221 -1.69 2.11 17.38
N SER A 222 -2.63 2.55 18.22
CA SER A 222 -2.58 2.25 19.66
C SER A 222 -2.72 0.76 20.00
N GLN A 223 -3.07 -0.08 19.03
CA GLN A 223 -3.14 -1.54 19.14
C GLN A 223 -1.92 -2.23 18.51
N GLY A 224 -0.90 -1.48 18.08
CA GLY A 224 0.34 -1.98 17.51
C GLY A 224 0.33 -2.17 15.99
N MET A 225 -0.67 -1.67 15.27
CA MET A 225 -0.69 -1.68 13.81
C MET A 225 0.12 -0.50 13.24
N HIS A 226 1.05 -0.77 12.34
CA HIS A 226 1.75 0.29 11.60
C HIS A 226 0.97 0.70 10.34
N PHE A 227 1.18 1.93 9.87
CA PHE A 227 0.55 2.46 8.67
C PHE A 227 1.58 3.14 7.79
N SER A 228 1.66 2.72 6.52
CA SER A 228 2.30 3.48 5.44
C SER A 228 1.21 3.99 4.51
N VAL A 229 1.17 5.30 4.28
CA VAL A 229 0.06 5.93 3.57
C VAL A 229 0.53 6.95 2.55
N ALA A 230 -0.16 7.00 1.41
CA ALA A 230 0.10 7.96 0.35
C ALA A 230 -0.18 9.41 0.82
N ALA A 231 0.71 10.34 0.46
CA ALA A 231 0.52 11.76 0.73
C ALA A 231 -0.61 12.39 -0.11
N GLY A 232 -0.91 11.83 -1.28
CA GLY A 232 -1.83 12.35 -2.29
C GLY A 232 -1.12 13.06 -3.44
N ASN A 233 -1.82 13.19 -4.58
CA ASN A 233 -1.25 13.57 -5.87
C ASN A 233 -1.76 14.93 -6.39
N ASN A 234 -2.01 15.89 -5.49
CA ASN A 234 -2.64 17.15 -5.85
C ASN A 234 -1.70 18.35 -5.88
N GLY A 235 -0.41 18.18 -5.57
CA GLY A 235 0.54 19.28 -5.43
C GLY A 235 0.12 20.28 -4.35
N LYS A 236 -0.43 19.78 -3.23
CA LYS A 236 -1.00 20.59 -2.13
C LYS A 236 -0.45 20.16 -0.77
N ASP A 237 -0.81 20.89 0.28
CA ASP A 237 -0.51 20.52 1.67
C ASP A 237 -1.16 19.18 2.03
N ALA A 238 -0.35 18.16 2.31
CA ALA A 238 -0.78 16.81 2.69
C ALA A 238 -1.68 16.81 3.95
N CYS A 239 -1.58 17.82 4.81
CA CYS A 239 -2.45 17.95 5.97
C CYS A 239 -3.93 18.18 5.61
N GLN A 240 -4.24 18.54 4.36
CA GLN A 240 -5.60 18.72 3.86
C GLN A 240 -6.24 17.41 3.35
N PHE A 241 -5.55 16.28 3.51
CA PHE A 241 -5.99 14.99 2.99
C PHE A 241 -6.00 13.93 4.09
N SER A 242 -6.87 12.93 3.96
CA SER A 242 -6.80 11.68 4.70
C SER A 242 -6.43 10.55 3.74
N PRO A 243 -5.62 9.58 4.18
CA PRO A 243 -5.10 9.37 5.55
C PRO A 243 -3.90 10.26 5.95
N ALA A 244 -3.32 11.07 5.04
CA ALA A 244 -2.11 11.85 5.30
C ALA A 244 -2.15 12.75 6.57
N SER A 245 -3.30 13.36 6.90
CA SER A 245 -3.50 14.16 8.11
C SER A 245 -3.45 13.37 9.43
N ALA A 246 -3.39 12.02 9.36
CA ALA A 246 -3.17 11.15 10.50
C ALA A 246 -1.68 11.00 10.89
N SER A 247 -0.75 11.69 10.21
CA SER A 247 0.68 11.72 10.59
C SER A 247 0.92 12.09 12.05
N GLN A 248 0.14 13.02 12.58
CA GLN A 248 0.17 13.41 14.01
C GLN A 248 -0.13 12.25 14.98
N TYR A 249 -0.70 11.14 14.50
CA TYR A 249 -0.98 9.94 15.28
C TYR A 249 0.01 8.80 15.04
N GLY A 250 1.05 9.03 14.22
CA GLY A 250 2.09 8.05 13.92
C GLY A 250 1.91 7.31 12.60
N ALA A 251 0.98 7.71 11.73
CA ALA A 251 0.95 7.19 10.36
C ALA A 251 2.17 7.71 9.59
N VAL A 252 2.86 6.83 8.87
CA VAL A 252 4.00 7.23 8.03
C VAL A 252 3.44 7.69 6.70
N VAL A 253 3.50 9.00 6.46
CA VAL A 253 2.96 9.63 5.26
C VAL A 253 4.07 9.81 4.24
N VAL A 254 3.86 9.26 3.05
CA VAL A 254 4.90 9.08 2.06
C VAL A 254 4.62 9.96 0.84
N GLY A 255 5.51 10.93 0.62
CA GLY A 255 5.56 11.71 -0.61
C GLY A 255 6.36 10.99 -1.71
N SER A 256 6.22 11.45 -2.95
CA SER A 256 6.83 10.82 -4.13
C SER A 256 8.02 11.63 -4.65
N ILE A 257 9.13 10.96 -4.93
CA ILE A 257 10.28 11.51 -5.65
C ILE A 257 10.52 10.78 -6.97
N ASN A 258 11.23 11.47 -7.87
CA ASN A 258 11.74 10.96 -9.13
C ASN A 258 13.13 10.32 -8.97
N SER A 259 13.62 9.68 -10.03
CA SER A 259 14.96 9.08 -10.08
C SER A 259 16.12 10.08 -10.02
N ASP A 260 15.86 11.39 -10.15
CA ASP A 260 16.83 12.47 -9.98
C ASP A 260 16.76 13.15 -8.61
N ASP A 261 16.13 12.50 -7.62
CA ASP A 261 15.87 12.99 -6.27
C ASP A 261 15.01 14.26 -6.19
N THR A 262 14.41 14.68 -7.30
CA THR A 262 13.46 15.78 -7.29
C THR A 262 12.08 15.30 -6.82
N LEU A 263 11.35 16.21 -6.15
CA LEU A 263 9.96 15.97 -5.77
C LEU A 263 9.10 15.78 -7.02
N SER A 264 8.34 14.69 -7.08
CA SER A 264 7.37 14.46 -8.14
C SER A 264 6.34 15.59 -8.16
N LYS A 265 6.08 16.19 -9.33
CA LYS A 265 5.26 17.41 -9.45
C LYS A 265 3.86 17.29 -8.84
N PHE A 266 3.27 16.09 -8.89
CA PHE A 266 1.96 15.82 -8.29
C PHE A 266 2.01 15.60 -6.78
N SER A 267 3.17 15.27 -6.20
CA SER A 267 3.24 14.89 -4.78
C SER A 267 2.75 16.03 -3.91
N ASN A 268 1.83 15.70 -2.99
CA ASN A 268 1.55 16.59 -1.88
C ASN A 268 2.81 16.79 -1.03
N TYR A 269 2.84 17.91 -0.30
CA TYR A 269 3.98 18.39 0.48
C TYR A 269 3.57 18.90 1.85
N GLY A 270 4.53 19.39 2.62
CA GLY A 270 4.28 20.10 3.89
C GLY A 270 4.47 19.22 5.12
N LYS A 271 4.09 19.77 6.27
CA LYS A 271 4.47 19.21 7.59
C LYS A 271 3.87 17.84 7.92
N CYS A 272 2.84 17.42 7.19
CA CYS A 272 2.24 16.10 7.38
C CYS A 272 3.01 14.99 6.66
N ILE A 273 3.98 15.31 5.79
CA ILE A 273 4.88 14.33 5.20
C ILE A 273 5.85 13.82 6.26
N THR A 274 5.98 12.49 6.38
CA THR A 274 6.97 11.85 7.23
C THR A 274 8.26 11.61 6.47
N ILE A 275 8.15 11.10 5.25
CA ILE A 275 9.29 10.72 4.40
C ILE A 275 8.90 10.80 2.92
N TYR A 276 9.91 10.87 2.05
CA TYR A 276 9.75 10.73 0.61
C TYR A 276 10.34 9.40 0.14
N ALA A 277 9.69 8.77 -0.84
CA ALA A 277 10.15 7.53 -1.45
C ALA A 277 9.91 7.53 -2.96
N PRO A 278 10.56 6.63 -3.72
CA PRO A 278 10.36 6.50 -5.16
C PRO A 278 8.89 6.32 -5.53
N GLY A 279 8.36 7.18 -6.40
CA GLY A 279 6.95 7.10 -6.78
C GLY A 279 6.64 7.65 -8.16
N TYR A 280 7.63 7.84 -9.02
CA TYR A 280 7.44 8.26 -10.40
C TYR A 280 8.02 7.20 -11.33
N ARG A 281 7.24 6.74 -12.32
CA ARG A 281 7.61 5.70 -13.27
C ARG A 281 8.17 4.47 -12.56
N ILE A 282 7.34 3.90 -11.68
CA ILE A 282 7.66 2.71 -10.91
C ILE A 282 7.03 1.51 -11.61
N LEU A 283 7.88 0.59 -12.04
CA LEU A 283 7.47 -0.69 -12.61
C LEU A 283 7.15 -1.69 -11.50
N SER A 284 6.02 -2.39 -11.63
CA SER A 284 5.60 -3.45 -10.70
C SER A 284 4.64 -4.44 -11.37
N THR A 285 4.21 -5.45 -10.61
CA THR A 285 3.27 -6.51 -11.01
C THR A 285 1.93 -5.96 -11.53
N SER A 286 1.43 -6.48 -12.64
CA SER A 286 0.13 -6.16 -13.21
C SER A 286 -0.92 -7.24 -12.90
N ASN A 287 -2.20 -6.92 -13.03
CA ASN A 287 -3.28 -7.91 -12.88
C ASN A 287 -3.73 -8.53 -14.22
N LEU A 288 -3.05 -8.22 -15.33
CA LEU A 288 -3.44 -8.66 -16.68
C LEU A 288 -3.26 -10.18 -16.88
N ASP A 289 -2.13 -10.72 -16.44
CA ASP A 289 -1.83 -12.15 -16.45
C ASP A 289 -0.80 -12.49 -15.35
N ASN A 290 -0.26 -13.71 -15.35
CA ASN A 290 0.63 -14.19 -14.31
C ASN A 290 2.09 -13.70 -14.40
N SER A 291 2.44 -12.94 -15.44
CA SER A 291 3.79 -12.49 -15.78
C SER A 291 3.88 -11.03 -16.23
N SER A 292 2.75 -10.38 -16.48
CA SER A 292 2.69 -9.00 -16.96
C SER A 292 3.01 -7.97 -15.88
N PHE A 293 3.68 -6.90 -16.27
CA PHE A 293 4.04 -5.78 -15.41
C PHE A 293 3.43 -4.48 -15.94
N ARG A 294 3.44 -3.45 -15.10
CA ARG A 294 2.89 -2.12 -15.44
C ARG A 294 3.73 -1.06 -14.78
N GLU A 295 3.90 0.07 -15.46
CA GLU A 295 4.54 1.26 -14.91
C GLU A 295 3.48 2.28 -14.47
N MET A 296 3.58 2.73 -13.22
CA MET A 296 2.67 3.74 -12.65
C MET A 296 3.43 4.82 -11.89
N SER A 297 2.81 5.99 -11.82
CA SER A 297 3.31 7.17 -11.11
C SER A 297 2.28 7.65 -10.08
N GLY A 298 2.73 7.82 -8.84
CA GLY A 298 1.88 8.22 -7.72
C GLY A 298 2.56 8.17 -6.36
N THR A 299 2.05 8.95 -5.41
CA THR A 299 2.36 8.72 -3.98
C THR A 299 1.85 7.35 -3.51
N SER A 300 0.88 6.78 -4.23
CA SER A 300 0.46 5.38 -4.15
C SER A 300 1.56 4.36 -4.42
N MET A 301 2.56 4.70 -5.24
CA MET A 301 3.74 3.86 -5.50
C MET A 301 4.86 4.14 -4.50
N ALA A 302 4.90 5.33 -3.91
CA ALA A 302 5.87 5.67 -2.86
C ALA A 302 5.55 4.97 -1.53
N ALA A 303 4.29 4.99 -1.10
CA ALA A 303 3.84 4.35 0.15
C ALA A 303 4.23 2.87 0.32
N PRO A 304 4.06 1.98 -0.69
CA PRO A 304 4.42 0.57 -0.54
C PRO A 304 5.93 0.32 -0.44
N HIS A 305 6.79 1.21 -0.95
CA HIS A 305 8.23 1.09 -0.69
C HIS A 305 8.51 1.17 0.82
N VAL A 306 7.93 2.19 1.47
CA VAL A 306 8.08 2.38 2.92
C VAL A 306 7.36 1.30 3.71
N ALA A 307 6.28 0.73 3.19
CA ALA A 307 5.63 -0.41 3.83
C ALA A 307 6.51 -1.67 3.85
N GLY A 308 7.43 -1.81 2.90
CA GLY A 308 8.36 -2.94 2.84
C GLY A 308 9.67 -2.74 3.60
N VAL A 309 10.04 -1.51 3.97
CA VAL A 309 11.19 -1.22 4.86
C VAL A 309 10.82 -1.53 6.31
#